data_AF-A0A1Y4WJL4-F1
#
_entry.id   AF-A0A1Y4WJL4-F1
#
_cell.length_a   1.000
_cell.length_b   1.000
_cell.length_c   1.000
_cell.angle_alpha   90.00
_cell.angle_beta   90.00
_cell.angle_gamma   90.00
#
_symmetry.space_group_name_H-M   'P 1'
#
loop_
_entity.id
_entity.type
_entity.pdbx_description
1 polymer ?
#
loop_
_entity_poly.entity_id
_entity_poly.type
_entity_poly.pdbx_seq_one_letter_code
_entity_poly.pdbx_strand_id
1 'polypeptide(L)'
;MRRKSLLSFMLSLSLLLSALPLTAYATLENDAPPTDPPPVSEPTEDSPQIPEVTTLEELLAAIDAAESGDTIALNNQIYIDQNCVIGDTEKVITLIPGDTFTAGTFLTVSSFAEQDVTIQNLNLDGQGAALSAIVVNHTSLDDIVGQFEMSNINISNFASTNRPVILSAVTATVSNCTFSDNTGRRTAGIELSSNSTAIIESCTFTDNTSAGNGGAILCMGQLELRNSQISNNQAGVEVDRPCVGGSIYISNTGSGLLYNCTITGNNANLGGGISTDGKLEIVDSLIFGNTGAMGASDIYAPSNTPLSISYTNGMDSIYTENDPVGYYADYFENAFDPENNAVFLGESLSIEKVDTHFGAKFVFASDLPEEPEPEPIPPEQDTPDSSDTPSDPEPVKPSDPGTPDKPDIPDSPDESDEPEEPEHSKDPEPDTSDEDTPAPSRPHRPSHSDTPAIEITEPVKLVLSCGDAVLDPAVPLFLAGYGDGQAHENDLITRAQIAVLLYRSLTPASVAMLSGDYDTFSDVERGTWYYAAVSALASAGIVSGYNGFFRPDDTLTSGELITMLTRFVEAKTAPMPWVSYQGHWSYPSIVTAVSYGWIEDVSEIDPDRPVARGEAVAWVNSIFELC
;
A
#
# COMPACT_ATOMS: atom_id res chain seq x y z
N MET A 1 -58.41 -14.71 -22.18
CA MET A 1 -58.62 -15.25 -20.81
C MET A 1 -57.32 -15.01 -20.04
N ARG A 2 -57.34 -14.33 -18.87
CA ARG A 2 -56.23 -14.08 -17.89
C ARG A 2 -54.81 -13.75 -18.45
N ARG A 3 -54.08 -12.71 -18.01
CA ARG A 3 -54.30 -11.62 -17.03
C ARG A 3 -53.32 -10.49 -17.42
N LYS A 4 -53.76 -9.23 -17.48
CA LYS A 4 -52.86 -8.05 -17.36
C LYS A 4 -52.97 -7.55 -15.93
N SER A 5 -51.86 -7.49 -15.18
CA SER A 5 -51.77 -6.91 -13.83
C SER A 5 -50.32 -6.95 -13.35
N LEU A 6 -49.63 -5.80 -13.32
CA LEU A 6 -48.54 -5.44 -12.38
C LEU A 6 -47.83 -4.10 -12.73
N LEU A 7 -47.94 -3.60 -13.97
CA LEU A 7 -47.50 -2.24 -14.33
C LEU A 7 -48.57 -1.19 -13.99
N SER A 8 -48.75 -0.88 -12.70
CA SER A 8 -49.68 0.19 -12.23
C SER A 8 -49.49 0.59 -10.75
N PHE A 9 -48.27 0.66 -10.20
CA PHE A 9 -48.10 0.98 -8.77
C PHE A 9 -46.92 1.90 -8.37
N MET A 10 -46.04 2.30 -9.29
CA MET A 10 -44.87 3.14 -8.98
C MET A 10 -44.75 4.37 -9.92
N LEU A 11 -45.87 5.09 -10.14
CA LEU A 11 -45.86 6.34 -10.90
C LEU A 11 -47.00 7.31 -10.53
N SER A 12 -47.26 7.49 -9.22
CA SER A 12 -48.32 8.41 -8.76
C SER A 12 -48.13 8.93 -7.31
N LEU A 13 -46.91 9.28 -6.90
CA LEU A 13 -46.66 9.86 -5.56
C LEU A 13 -45.46 10.82 -5.53
N SER A 14 -45.46 11.83 -6.41
CA SER A 14 -44.37 12.84 -6.45
C SER A 14 -44.79 14.22 -6.99
N LEU A 15 -46.09 14.57 -6.97
CA LEU A 15 -46.57 15.92 -7.30
C LEU A 15 -47.98 16.18 -6.72
N LEU A 16 -48.22 17.42 -6.26
CA LEU A 16 -49.35 17.91 -5.43
C LEU A 16 -49.36 17.30 -4.00
N LEU A 17 -49.02 18.06 -2.96
CA LEU A 17 -49.90 19.14 -2.51
C LEU A 17 -49.13 20.28 -1.79
N SER A 18 -49.50 21.53 -2.08
CA SER A 18 -49.10 22.71 -1.31
C SER A 18 -50.33 23.51 -0.86
N ALA A 19 -50.13 24.35 0.17
CA ALA A 19 -51.03 25.37 0.71
C ALA A 19 -52.19 24.96 1.67
N LEU A 20 -51.98 25.28 2.97
CA LEU A 20 -52.90 25.99 3.89
C LEU A 20 -54.15 25.24 4.47
N PRO A 21 -54.76 25.70 5.61
CA PRO A 21 -54.30 26.63 6.68
C PRO A 21 -54.52 26.05 8.12
N LEU A 22 -54.60 26.94 9.13
CA LEU A 22 -54.52 26.70 10.57
C LEU A 22 -55.89 26.57 11.32
N THR A 23 -55.85 26.06 12.56
CA THR A 23 -56.78 26.23 13.71
C THR A 23 -58.11 25.43 13.90
N ALA A 24 -58.18 24.81 15.10
CA ALA A 24 -59.28 24.78 16.09
C ALA A 24 -60.38 23.68 16.10
N TYR A 25 -60.86 23.42 17.34
CA TYR A 25 -61.93 22.52 17.83
C TYR A 25 -61.72 20.99 17.70
N ALA A 26 -62.23 20.13 18.61
CA ALA A 26 -62.52 20.26 20.06
C ALA A 26 -62.83 18.88 20.69
N THR A 27 -62.56 18.73 21.99
CA THR A 27 -63.19 17.84 22.99
C THR A 27 -63.82 16.51 22.54
N LEU A 28 -63.24 15.40 23.00
CA LEU A 28 -64.00 14.27 23.53
C LEU A 28 -63.51 13.95 24.94
N GLU A 29 -64.44 13.83 25.88
CA GLU A 29 -64.18 13.50 27.28
C GLU A 29 -63.91 12.00 27.43
N ASN A 30 -63.07 11.61 28.39
CA ASN A 30 -62.93 10.22 28.81
C ASN A 30 -62.57 10.16 30.30
N ASP A 31 -63.50 9.70 31.13
CA ASP A 31 -63.34 9.67 32.60
C ASP A 31 -62.29 8.65 33.04
N ALA A 32 -61.16 9.14 33.54
CA ALA A 32 -60.20 8.37 34.32
C ALA A 32 -59.77 9.20 35.55
N PRO A 33 -59.73 8.63 36.77
CA PRO A 33 -59.31 9.36 37.95
C PRO A 33 -57.81 9.71 37.86
N PRO A 34 -57.40 10.89 38.36
CA PRO A 34 -56.00 11.28 38.33
C PRO A 34 -55.16 10.38 39.24
N THR A 35 -54.29 9.58 38.65
CA THR A 35 -53.07 9.11 39.31
C THR A 35 -52.09 10.27 39.31
N ASP A 36 -51.61 10.69 40.48
CA ASP A 36 -50.53 11.69 40.55
C ASP A 36 -49.34 11.21 39.70
N PRO A 37 -48.76 12.06 38.84
CA PRO A 37 -47.53 11.71 38.16
C PRO A 37 -46.42 11.49 39.21
N PRO A 38 -45.50 10.54 39.00
CA PRO A 38 -44.30 10.48 39.84
C PRO A 38 -43.59 11.85 39.77
N PRO A 39 -42.96 12.30 40.87
CA PRO A 39 -42.26 13.58 40.86
C PRO A 39 -41.23 13.57 39.75
N VAL A 40 -41.32 14.54 38.85
CA VAL A 40 -40.30 14.77 37.82
C VAL A 40 -39.02 15.13 38.56
N SER A 41 -38.05 14.21 38.55
CA SER A 41 -36.69 14.50 38.99
C SER A 41 -36.15 15.64 38.12
N GLU A 42 -35.79 16.75 38.76
CA GLU A 42 -35.05 17.82 38.10
C GLU A 42 -33.78 17.24 37.47
N PRO A 43 -33.36 17.67 36.27
CA PRO A 43 -32.13 17.20 35.67
C PRO A 43 -30.97 17.57 36.58
N THR A 44 -30.19 16.58 37.00
CA THR A 44 -28.96 16.80 37.77
C THR A 44 -27.97 17.59 36.94
N GLU A 45 -27.45 18.71 37.46
CA GLU A 45 -26.41 19.56 36.84
C GLU A 45 -25.05 18.86 36.65
N ASP A 46 -24.99 17.54 36.88
CA ASP A 46 -23.80 16.68 36.91
C ASP A 46 -23.62 15.93 35.57
N SER A 47 -23.95 16.59 34.46
CA SER A 47 -23.52 16.16 33.12
C SER A 47 -22.13 16.78 32.86
N PRO A 48 -21.10 16.00 32.51
CA PRO A 48 -19.76 16.54 32.32
C PRO A 48 -19.79 17.64 31.26
N GLN A 49 -19.38 18.85 31.66
CA GLN A 49 -19.31 19.99 30.75
C GLN A 49 -18.11 19.80 29.83
N ILE A 50 -18.34 19.91 28.52
CA ILE A 50 -17.27 19.90 27.52
C ILE A 50 -16.32 21.07 27.83
N PRO A 51 -15.00 20.86 27.98
CA PRO A 51 -14.06 21.95 28.21
C PRO A 51 -14.10 22.97 27.06
N GLU A 52 -14.37 24.22 27.38
CA GLU A 52 -14.39 25.34 26.43
C GLU A 52 -13.04 26.09 26.47
N VAL A 53 -12.38 26.25 25.32
CA VAL A 53 -11.06 26.90 25.21
C VAL A 53 -11.04 28.00 24.14
N THR A 54 -10.18 29.02 24.33
CA THR A 54 -10.10 30.20 23.45
C THR A 54 -8.68 30.56 23.00
N THR A 55 -7.67 29.92 23.57
CA THR A 55 -6.23 30.17 23.35
C THR A 55 -5.44 28.87 23.27
N LEU A 56 -4.20 28.94 22.75
CA LEU A 56 -3.31 27.79 22.65
C LEU A 56 -2.93 27.21 24.03
N GLU A 57 -2.70 28.06 25.04
CA GLU A 57 -2.37 27.63 26.40
C GLU A 57 -3.53 26.85 27.04
N GLU A 58 -4.78 27.33 26.85
CA GLU A 58 -5.99 26.62 27.30
C GLU A 58 -6.19 25.30 26.55
N LEU A 59 -5.97 25.26 25.22
CA LEU A 59 -6.11 24.03 24.44
C LEU A 59 -5.08 22.96 24.86
N LEU A 60 -3.82 23.34 25.02
CA LEU A 60 -2.77 22.41 25.44
C LEU A 60 -3.01 21.88 26.87
N ALA A 61 -3.45 22.74 27.80
CA ALA A 61 -3.82 22.31 29.14
C ALA A 61 -5.06 21.41 29.17
N ALA A 62 -6.03 21.63 28.28
CA ALA A 62 -7.20 20.76 28.14
C ALA A 62 -6.83 19.39 27.53
N ILE A 63 -5.89 19.34 26.57
CA ILE A 63 -5.37 18.10 25.98
C ILE A 63 -4.56 17.28 27.01
N ASP A 64 -3.74 17.93 27.84
CA ASP A 64 -3.01 17.28 28.95
C ASP A 64 -3.99 16.66 29.97
N ALA A 65 -5.08 17.37 30.30
CA ALA A 65 -6.09 16.93 31.26
C ALA A 65 -7.12 15.91 30.72
N ALA A 66 -7.30 15.79 29.41
CA ALA A 66 -8.28 14.91 28.77
C ALA A 66 -7.88 13.41 28.82
N GLU A 67 -8.88 12.52 28.73
CA GLU A 67 -8.72 11.10 28.44
C GLU A 67 -8.95 10.80 26.94
N SER A 68 -8.58 9.60 26.48
CA SER A 68 -8.76 9.20 25.08
C SER A 68 -10.25 8.97 24.76
N GLY A 69 -10.77 9.69 23.77
CA GLY A 69 -12.18 9.75 23.42
C GLY A 69 -12.91 11.01 23.91
N ASP A 70 -12.28 11.86 24.72
CA ASP A 70 -12.87 13.12 25.18
C ASP A 70 -13.09 14.13 24.04
N THR A 71 -13.93 15.12 24.32
CA THR A 71 -14.25 16.24 23.42
C THR A 71 -13.91 17.57 24.08
N ILE A 72 -13.35 18.51 23.33
CA ILE A 72 -13.03 19.88 23.73
C ILE A 72 -13.72 20.84 22.73
N ALA A 73 -14.37 21.88 23.22
CA ALA A 73 -15.03 22.89 22.40
C ALA A 73 -14.13 24.11 22.21
N LEU A 74 -13.83 24.45 20.94
CA LEU A 74 -13.15 25.69 20.60
C LEU A 74 -14.19 26.82 20.54
N ASN A 75 -14.05 27.84 21.39
CA ASN A 75 -14.89 29.04 21.35
C ASN A 75 -14.25 30.20 20.54
N ASN A 76 -12.97 30.07 20.18
CA ASN A 76 -12.25 31.05 19.37
C ASN A 76 -11.18 30.38 18.49
N GLN A 77 -10.72 31.07 17.44
CA GLN A 77 -9.59 30.66 16.61
C GLN A 77 -8.31 30.54 17.44
N ILE A 78 -7.65 29.40 17.36
CA ILE A 78 -6.40 29.09 18.06
C ILE A 78 -5.23 29.49 17.16
N TYR A 79 -4.53 30.57 17.56
CA TYR A 79 -3.31 31.00 16.91
C TYR A 79 -2.10 30.26 17.49
N ILE A 80 -1.21 29.84 16.59
CA ILE A 80 0.01 29.11 16.89
C ILE A 80 1.17 29.94 16.31
N ASP A 81 1.96 30.57 17.17
CA ASP A 81 3.04 31.50 16.84
C ASP A 81 4.41 31.06 17.41
N GLN A 82 4.49 29.80 17.83
CA GLN A 82 5.67 29.13 18.37
C GLN A 82 5.64 27.62 18.04
N ASN A 83 6.81 26.97 18.06
CA ASN A 83 6.90 25.51 17.89
C ASN A 83 6.20 24.78 19.04
N CYS A 84 5.32 23.84 18.69
CA CYS A 84 4.57 23.03 19.64
C CYS A 84 4.04 21.75 18.96
N VAL A 85 3.69 20.78 19.80
CA VAL A 85 2.86 19.63 19.42
C VAL A 85 1.46 19.89 19.94
N ILE A 86 0.44 19.69 19.10
CA ILE A 86 -0.98 19.78 19.50
C ILE A 86 -1.60 18.38 19.36
N GLY A 87 -2.06 17.85 20.48
CA GLY A 87 -2.46 16.45 20.63
C GLY A 87 -1.46 15.69 21.50
N ASP A 88 -1.59 14.36 21.49
CA ASP A 88 -0.92 13.42 22.39
C ASP A 88 -0.52 12.17 21.58
N THR A 89 0.43 11.33 22.04
CA THR A 89 0.82 10.10 21.32
C THR A 89 -0.09 8.89 21.59
N GLU A 90 -0.80 8.88 22.72
CA GLU A 90 -1.61 7.76 23.21
C GLU A 90 -3.12 8.08 23.24
N LYS A 91 -3.49 9.37 23.35
CA LYS A 91 -4.89 9.82 23.37
C LYS A 91 -5.36 10.26 21.98
N VAL A 92 -6.60 9.92 21.63
CA VAL A 92 -7.33 10.53 20.50
C VAL A 92 -8.40 11.46 21.05
N ILE A 93 -8.32 12.76 20.73
CA ILE A 93 -9.20 13.80 21.32
C ILE A 93 -9.99 14.51 20.22
N THR A 94 -11.26 14.83 20.49
CA THR A 94 -12.16 15.45 19.51
C THR A 94 -12.27 16.96 19.75
N LEU A 95 -12.04 17.78 18.72
CA LEU A 95 -12.23 19.24 18.74
C LEU A 95 -13.46 19.64 17.91
N ILE A 96 -14.39 20.37 18.53
CA ILE A 96 -15.67 20.80 17.95
C ILE A 96 -15.84 22.33 18.04
N PRO A 97 -16.74 22.97 17.26
CA PRO A 97 -17.06 24.38 17.47
C PRO A 97 -17.93 24.52 18.73
N GLY A 98 -17.52 25.39 19.66
CA GLY A 98 -18.36 25.78 20.80
C GLY A 98 -19.47 26.76 20.39
N ASP A 99 -20.51 26.89 21.22
CA ASP A 99 -21.71 27.70 20.97
C ASP A 99 -21.43 29.19 20.62
N THR A 100 -20.25 29.71 20.97
CA THR A 100 -19.86 31.10 20.70
C THR A 100 -18.86 31.27 19.55
N PHE A 101 -18.44 30.19 18.90
CA PHE A 101 -17.43 30.20 17.85
C PHE A 101 -17.91 30.98 16.61
N THR A 102 -17.21 32.06 16.27
CA THR A 102 -17.56 32.96 15.15
C THR A 102 -16.39 33.23 14.18
N ALA A 103 -15.25 32.55 14.38
CA ALA A 103 -14.08 32.72 13.53
C ALA A 103 -14.16 31.91 12.23
N GLY A 104 -13.29 32.21 11.26
CA GLY A 104 -13.24 31.51 9.98
C GLY A 104 -12.37 30.26 9.96
N THR A 105 -11.68 29.93 11.06
CA THR A 105 -10.70 28.84 11.13
C THR A 105 -10.51 28.34 12.57
N PHE A 106 -10.44 27.02 12.80
CA PHE A 106 -10.07 26.44 14.10
C PHE A 106 -8.61 26.74 14.44
N LEU A 107 -7.66 26.09 13.74
CA LEU A 107 -6.23 26.15 14.07
C LEU A 107 -5.48 26.98 13.01
N THR A 108 -4.58 27.87 13.44
CA THR A 108 -3.82 28.72 12.52
C THR A 108 -2.36 28.83 12.93
N VAL A 109 -1.50 28.14 12.18
CA VAL A 109 -0.05 28.29 12.28
C VAL A 109 0.34 29.57 11.57
N SER A 110 0.83 30.53 12.35
CA SER A 110 1.37 31.80 11.87
C SER A 110 2.84 31.61 11.47
N SER A 111 3.32 32.42 10.53
CA SER A 111 4.71 32.32 10.07
C SER A 111 5.69 32.95 11.05
N PHE A 112 6.63 32.16 11.56
CA PHE A 112 7.74 32.62 12.39
C PHE A 112 9.05 31.89 11.99
N ALA A 113 10.17 32.25 12.61
CA ALA A 113 11.48 31.71 12.26
C ALA A 113 11.70 30.31 12.85
N GLU A 114 12.32 29.41 12.08
CA GLU A 114 12.59 28.01 12.49
C GLU A 114 11.29 27.27 12.87
N GLN A 115 10.21 27.51 12.10
CA GLN A 115 8.90 26.88 12.29
C GLN A 115 8.98 25.36 12.15
N ASP A 116 8.49 24.67 13.17
CA ASP A 116 8.38 23.22 13.31
C ASP A 116 7.19 22.93 14.24
N VAL A 117 6.06 22.50 13.67
CA VAL A 117 4.77 22.37 14.38
C VAL A 117 4.11 21.06 13.98
N THR A 118 3.72 20.27 14.99
CA THR A 118 3.07 18.96 14.81
C THR A 118 1.63 19.02 15.32
N ILE A 119 0.68 18.44 14.56
CA ILE A 119 -0.70 18.23 15.01
C ILE A 119 -1.00 16.73 14.86
N GLN A 120 -1.30 16.05 15.97
CA GLN A 120 -1.34 14.57 16.00
C GLN A 120 -2.52 13.99 16.80
N ASN A 121 -3.06 12.85 16.36
CA ASN A 121 -4.12 12.09 17.04
C ASN A 121 -5.36 12.94 17.45
N LEU A 122 -5.91 13.76 16.55
CA LEU A 122 -7.14 14.53 16.81
C LEU A 122 -8.25 14.18 15.82
N ASN A 123 -9.50 14.18 16.30
CA ASN A 123 -10.68 14.30 15.46
C ASN A 123 -11.07 15.79 15.41
N LEU A 124 -10.91 16.44 14.27
CA LEU A 124 -11.46 17.77 14.02
C LEU A 124 -12.83 17.58 13.37
N ASP A 125 -13.90 17.92 14.08
CA ASP A 125 -15.28 17.85 13.59
C ASP A 125 -15.85 19.27 13.45
N GLY A 126 -16.06 19.71 12.21
CA GLY A 126 -16.61 21.02 11.88
C GLY A 126 -18.12 21.15 12.10
N GLN A 127 -18.85 20.06 12.36
CA GLN A 127 -20.31 20.04 12.60
C GLN A 127 -21.17 20.80 11.58
N GLY A 128 -20.72 20.88 10.32
CA GLY A 128 -21.38 21.64 9.25
C GLY A 128 -21.21 23.16 9.36
N ALA A 129 -20.34 23.64 10.24
CA ALA A 129 -20.09 25.07 10.45
C ALA A 129 -19.14 25.66 9.39
N ALA A 130 -19.31 26.95 9.10
CA ALA A 130 -18.86 27.60 7.87
C ALA A 130 -17.36 28.02 7.83
N LEU A 131 -16.48 27.18 8.37
CA LEU A 131 -15.09 27.49 8.75
C LEU A 131 -14.06 26.48 8.19
N SER A 132 -12.78 26.80 8.36
CA SER A 132 -11.64 25.96 7.92
C SER A 132 -11.02 25.23 9.12
N ALA A 133 -10.55 24.00 8.94
CA ALA A 133 -9.92 23.22 10.01
C ALA A 133 -8.53 23.79 10.36
N ILE A 134 -7.63 23.86 9.38
CA ILE A 134 -6.22 24.22 9.61
C ILE A 134 -5.74 25.16 8.51
N VAL A 135 -5.15 26.29 8.90
CA VAL A 135 -4.45 27.21 7.99
C VAL A 135 -2.99 27.33 8.44
N VAL A 136 -2.07 26.86 7.60
CA VAL A 136 -0.63 27.00 7.80
C VAL A 136 -0.13 28.15 6.92
N ASN A 137 0.34 29.21 7.58
CA ASN A 137 0.90 30.43 7.02
C ASN A 137 -0.04 31.26 6.13
N HIS A 138 0.43 32.46 5.78
CA HIS A 138 -0.27 33.34 4.84
C HIS A 138 0.12 33.05 3.39
N THR A 139 -0.82 33.19 2.46
CA THR A 139 -0.62 32.91 1.02
C THR A 139 0.08 34.06 0.27
N SER A 140 1.00 34.77 0.93
CA SER A 140 1.75 35.92 0.37
C SER A 140 3.19 35.99 0.86
N LEU A 141 3.74 34.87 1.30
CA LEU A 141 5.16 34.67 1.51
C LEU A 141 5.74 34.05 0.23
N ASP A 142 6.89 34.49 -0.23
CA ASP A 142 7.46 34.00 -1.50
C ASP A 142 8.25 32.69 -1.32
N ASP A 143 8.85 32.48 -0.15
CA ASP A 143 9.71 31.34 0.20
C ASP A 143 9.09 30.43 1.29
N ILE A 144 9.63 29.20 1.45
CA ILE A 144 9.30 28.29 2.56
C ILE A 144 9.94 28.80 3.86
N VAL A 145 9.16 28.85 4.96
CA VAL A 145 9.59 29.35 6.27
C VAL A 145 9.86 28.25 7.32
N GLY A 146 9.44 27.01 7.08
CA GLY A 146 9.70 25.88 7.97
C GLY A 146 8.94 24.60 7.62
N GLN A 147 8.82 23.72 8.61
CA GLN A 147 8.12 22.44 8.53
C GLN A 147 6.70 22.52 9.12
N PHE A 148 5.88 21.52 8.79
CA PHE A 148 4.60 21.23 9.46
C PHE A 148 4.30 19.74 9.34
N GLU A 149 4.00 19.08 10.45
CA GLU A 149 3.60 17.68 10.47
C GLU A 149 2.15 17.52 10.93
N MET A 150 1.42 16.64 10.25
CA MET A 150 0.07 16.27 10.62
C MET A 150 -0.12 14.76 10.53
N SER A 151 -0.39 14.09 11.65
CA SER A 151 -0.42 12.63 11.72
C SER A 151 -1.66 12.09 12.45
N ASN A 152 -2.26 11.03 11.90
CA ASN A 152 -3.44 10.36 12.48
C ASN A 152 -4.63 11.32 12.76
N ILE A 153 -4.86 12.34 11.91
CA ILE A 153 -5.95 13.32 12.08
C ILE A 153 -7.16 12.93 11.24
N ASN A 154 -8.35 12.94 11.86
CA ASN A 154 -9.62 12.89 11.13
C ASN A 154 -10.19 14.30 11.01
N ILE A 155 -10.38 14.82 9.79
CA ILE A 155 -10.93 16.15 9.51
C ILE A 155 -12.27 15.96 8.79
N SER A 156 -13.37 16.27 9.48
CA SER A 156 -14.72 15.98 8.99
C SER A 156 -15.72 17.13 9.15
N ASN A 157 -16.77 17.10 8.32
CA ASN A 157 -17.92 18.01 8.40
C ASN A 157 -17.62 19.53 8.30
N PHE A 158 -16.46 19.97 7.79
CA PHE A 158 -16.17 21.41 7.64
C PHE A 158 -16.92 21.99 6.43
N ALA A 159 -17.81 22.96 6.65
CA ALA A 159 -18.54 23.63 5.57
C ALA A 159 -17.77 24.88 5.05
N SER A 160 -16.50 24.72 4.71
CA SER A 160 -15.58 25.85 4.53
C SER A 160 -15.98 26.75 3.37
N THR A 161 -16.19 28.03 3.68
CA THR A 161 -16.37 29.09 2.68
C THR A 161 -15.11 29.35 1.83
N ASN A 162 -13.98 28.68 2.14
CA ASN A 162 -12.73 28.74 1.40
C ASN A 162 -12.20 27.34 1.03
N ARG A 163 -11.48 26.66 1.94
CA ARG A 163 -11.06 25.24 1.90
C ARG A 163 -10.89 24.73 3.35
N PRO A 164 -11.04 23.42 3.65
CA PRO A 164 -10.82 22.91 5.01
C PRO A 164 -9.37 23.01 5.49
N VAL A 165 -8.39 22.62 4.68
CA VAL A 165 -6.96 22.74 5.01
C VAL A 165 -6.20 23.59 3.99
N ILE A 166 -5.28 24.42 4.47
CA ILE A 166 -4.39 25.26 3.65
C ILE A 166 -2.95 25.07 4.10
N LEU A 167 -2.08 24.71 3.15
CA LEU A 167 -0.63 24.63 3.34
C LEU A 167 0.03 25.72 2.49
N SER A 168 0.75 26.65 3.13
CA SER A 168 1.49 27.75 2.49
C SER A 168 2.89 27.89 3.11
N ALA A 169 3.86 28.33 2.31
CA ALA A 169 5.24 28.60 2.73
C ALA A 169 5.88 27.47 3.56
N VAL A 170 5.58 26.20 3.27
CA VAL A 170 5.90 25.09 4.18
C VAL A 170 6.33 23.83 3.43
N THR A 171 7.21 23.06 4.05
CA THR A 171 7.38 21.63 3.74
C THR A 171 6.51 20.84 4.72
N ALA A 172 5.53 20.11 4.20
CA ALA A 172 4.55 19.40 5.02
C ALA A 172 4.68 17.88 4.91
N THR A 173 4.49 17.20 6.04
CA THR A 173 4.26 15.76 6.10
C THR A 173 2.84 15.54 6.60
N VAL A 174 2.03 14.81 5.84
CA VAL A 174 0.65 14.44 6.22
C VAL A 174 0.53 12.92 6.16
N SER A 175 0.34 12.27 7.31
CA SER A 175 0.34 10.81 7.43
C SER A 175 -0.91 10.27 8.11
N ASN A 176 -1.44 9.15 7.61
CA ASN A 176 -2.58 8.42 8.21
C ASN A 176 -3.84 9.30 8.48
N CYS A 177 -4.04 10.37 7.73
CA CYS A 177 -5.13 11.32 7.96
C CYS A 177 -6.37 10.99 7.13
N THR A 178 -7.56 11.20 7.70
CA THR A 178 -8.85 11.07 7.01
C THR A 178 -9.47 12.43 6.75
N PHE A 179 -9.97 12.66 5.55
CA PHE A 179 -10.78 13.82 5.17
C PHE A 179 -12.13 13.32 4.68
N SER A 180 -13.21 13.56 5.43
CA SER A 180 -14.56 13.10 5.06
C SER A 180 -15.64 14.17 5.16
N ASP A 181 -16.67 14.09 4.32
CA ASP A 181 -17.91 14.89 4.43
C ASP A 181 -17.70 16.43 4.40
N ASN A 182 -16.51 16.88 4.02
CA ASN A 182 -16.17 18.30 4.00
C ASN A 182 -16.71 18.96 2.74
N THR A 183 -16.94 20.28 2.81
CA THR A 183 -17.21 21.10 1.63
C THR A 183 -16.28 22.30 1.58
N GLY A 184 -15.99 22.77 0.35
CA GLY A 184 -14.99 23.81 0.16
C GLY A 184 -15.14 24.57 -1.15
N ARG A 185 -15.01 25.90 -1.09
CA ARG A 185 -15.21 26.77 -2.26
C ARG A 185 -14.14 26.64 -3.35
N ARG A 186 -12.91 26.23 -3.02
CA ARG A 186 -11.83 25.98 -4.00
C ARG A 186 -11.45 24.51 -4.15
N THR A 187 -11.34 23.81 -3.02
CA THR A 187 -11.17 22.36 -2.85
C THR A 187 -11.74 22.00 -1.48
N ALA A 188 -12.15 20.75 -1.26
CA ALA A 188 -12.79 20.29 -0.03
C ALA A 188 -11.92 19.34 0.82
N GLY A 189 -10.62 19.22 0.55
CA GLY A 189 -9.64 18.67 1.50
C GLY A 189 -8.50 19.66 1.72
N ILE A 190 -7.39 19.47 1.01
CA ILE A 190 -6.15 20.27 1.13
C ILE A 190 -5.95 21.16 -0.11
N GLU A 191 -5.68 22.44 0.10
CA GLU A 191 -4.95 23.25 -0.89
C GLU A 191 -3.46 23.38 -0.50
N LEU A 192 -2.57 22.90 -1.39
CA LEU A 192 -1.13 23.10 -1.31
C LEU A 192 -0.72 24.29 -2.18
N SER A 193 -0.16 25.32 -1.57
CA SER A 193 0.24 26.56 -2.25
C SER A 193 1.51 26.39 -3.12
N SER A 194 1.74 27.30 -4.07
CA SER A 194 2.87 27.22 -5.02
C SER A 194 4.26 27.41 -4.42
N ASN A 195 4.32 27.88 -3.18
CA ASN A 195 5.51 28.09 -2.36
C ASN A 195 5.67 26.96 -1.31
N SER A 196 5.22 25.75 -1.61
CA SER A 196 5.14 24.65 -0.63
C SER A 196 5.39 23.28 -1.26
N THR A 197 5.86 22.36 -0.44
CA THR A 197 6.01 20.94 -0.77
C THR A 197 5.22 20.12 0.25
N ALA A 198 4.62 19.00 -0.17
CA ALA A 198 3.96 18.09 0.75
C ALA A 198 4.16 16.63 0.35
N ILE A 199 4.50 15.79 1.33
CA ILE A 199 4.35 14.34 1.26
C ILE A 199 3.04 14.00 1.98
N ILE A 200 2.13 13.33 1.28
CA ILE A 200 0.86 12.83 1.82
C ILE A 200 0.90 11.30 1.71
N GLU A 201 0.91 10.60 2.84
CA GLU A 201 1.10 9.14 2.89
C GLU A 201 0.01 8.44 3.72
N SER A 202 -0.48 7.31 3.24
CA SER A 202 -1.49 6.46 3.92
C SER A 202 -2.78 7.21 4.31
N CYS A 203 -3.14 8.26 3.57
CA CYS A 203 -4.29 9.11 3.86
C CYS A 203 -5.55 8.66 3.10
N THR A 204 -6.72 8.98 3.66
CA THR A 204 -8.03 8.75 3.03
C THR A 204 -8.74 10.08 2.77
N PHE A 205 -9.21 10.31 1.55
CA PHE A 205 -10.06 11.45 1.20
C PHE A 205 -11.37 10.93 0.60
N THR A 206 -12.46 10.96 1.35
CA THR A 206 -13.74 10.39 0.91
C THR A 206 -14.90 11.39 0.95
N ASP A 207 -15.76 11.37 -0.05
CA ASP A 207 -17.07 12.07 -0.07
C ASP A 207 -16.99 13.62 0.08
N ASN A 208 -15.80 14.22 -0.10
CA ASN A 208 -15.60 15.66 0.02
C ASN A 208 -16.10 16.39 -1.25
N THR A 209 -16.83 17.51 -1.08
CA THR A 209 -17.51 18.21 -2.18
C THR A 209 -17.05 19.65 -2.35
N SER A 210 -16.43 19.95 -3.50
CA SER A 210 -15.99 21.29 -3.86
C SER A 210 -16.83 21.98 -4.94
N ALA A 211 -17.07 23.27 -4.74
CA ALA A 211 -17.54 24.17 -5.80
C ALA A 211 -16.45 24.54 -6.82
N GLY A 212 -15.17 24.30 -6.49
CA GLY A 212 -14.01 24.58 -7.32
C GLY A 212 -13.48 23.36 -8.07
N ASN A 213 -12.15 23.20 -8.08
CA ASN A 213 -11.40 22.14 -8.76
C ASN A 213 -10.64 21.31 -7.73
N GLY A 214 -10.52 20.00 -7.94
CA GLY A 214 -9.92 19.10 -6.96
C GLY A 214 -10.86 18.91 -5.76
N GLY A 215 -11.80 17.97 -5.83
CA GLY A 215 -12.73 17.70 -4.72
C GLY A 215 -11.99 17.42 -3.40
N ALA A 216 -10.93 16.61 -3.46
CA ALA A 216 -10.06 16.29 -2.33
C ALA A 216 -8.81 17.19 -2.23
N ILE A 217 -8.09 17.41 -3.34
CA ILE A 217 -6.77 18.05 -3.32
C ILE A 217 -6.62 19.05 -4.47
N LEU A 218 -6.20 20.28 -4.14
CA LEU A 218 -5.73 21.27 -5.09
C LEU A 218 -4.23 21.53 -4.88
N CYS A 219 -3.42 21.13 -5.86
CA CYS A 219 -1.97 21.30 -5.83
C CYS A 219 -1.52 22.48 -6.70
N MET A 220 -0.84 23.45 -6.09
CA MET A 220 -0.11 24.52 -6.78
C MET A 220 1.41 24.44 -6.62
N GLY A 221 1.90 23.67 -5.62
CA GLY A 221 3.31 23.43 -5.33
C GLY A 221 3.76 22.03 -5.73
N GLN A 222 4.61 21.39 -4.91
CA GLN A 222 5.08 20.02 -5.17
C GLN A 222 4.37 19.02 -4.25
N LEU A 223 3.52 18.17 -4.82
CA LEU A 223 2.85 17.08 -4.13
C LEU A 223 3.54 15.76 -4.43
N GLU A 224 3.82 14.99 -3.38
CA GLU A 224 4.00 13.55 -3.45
C GLU A 224 2.87 12.88 -2.66
N LEU A 225 2.13 11.97 -3.30
CA LEU A 225 1.02 11.23 -2.71
C LEU A 225 1.35 9.73 -2.76
N ARG A 226 1.32 9.06 -1.61
CA ARG A 226 1.71 7.65 -1.45
C ARG A 226 0.66 6.85 -0.70
N ASN A 227 0.47 5.57 -1.04
CA ASN A 227 -0.27 4.60 -0.23
C ASN A 227 -1.72 5.03 0.13
N SER A 228 -2.31 5.96 -0.63
CA SER A 228 -3.49 6.74 -0.20
C SER A 228 -4.75 6.40 -1.01
N GLN A 229 -5.91 6.51 -0.38
CA GLN A 229 -7.22 6.22 -0.96
C GLN A 229 -8.05 7.49 -1.12
N ILE A 230 -8.65 7.66 -2.30
CA ILE A 230 -9.35 8.89 -2.67
C ILE A 230 -10.64 8.54 -3.43
N SER A 231 -11.77 8.58 -2.71
CA SER A 231 -13.06 8.01 -3.13
C SER A 231 -14.21 9.02 -3.13
N ASN A 232 -15.14 8.90 -4.08
CA ASN A 232 -16.43 9.62 -4.07
C ASN A 232 -16.37 11.17 -4.01
N ASN A 233 -15.20 11.79 -4.20
CA ASN A 233 -15.06 13.24 -4.10
C ASN A 233 -15.67 13.93 -5.33
N GLN A 234 -16.20 15.14 -5.12
CA GLN A 234 -16.90 15.90 -6.16
C GLN A 234 -16.21 17.25 -6.39
N ALA A 235 -15.99 17.61 -7.65
CA ALA A 235 -15.72 18.98 -8.08
C ALA A 235 -16.86 19.52 -8.96
N GLY A 236 -17.12 20.83 -8.94
CA GLY A 236 -17.99 21.48 -9.91
C GLY A 236 -19.50 21.56 -9.60
N VAL A 237 -19.89 21.81 -8.35
CA VAL A 237 -21.30 22.06 -7.99
C VAL A 237 -21.87 23.35 -8.64
N GLU A 238 -21.03 24.31 -9.04
CA GLU A 238 -21.47 25.53 -9.74
C GLU A 238 -21.57 25.32 -11.27
N VAL A 239 -22.80 25.39 -11.81
CA VAL A 239 -23.15 25.03 -13.21
C VAL A 239 -22.55 25.92 -14.32
N ASP A 240 -21.96 27.06 -13.97
CA ASP A 240 -21.51 28.08 -14.92
C ASP A 240 -20.07 27.85 -15.45
N ARG A 241 -19.35 26.81 -14.99
CA ARG A 241 -17.98 26.51 -15.42
C ARG A 241 -17.68 25.01 -15.52
N PRO A 242 -16.84 24.57 -16.47
CA PRO A 242 -16.25 23.23 -16.42
C PRO A 242 -15.17 23.19 -15.32
N CYS A 243 -15.58 22.88 -14.10
CA CYS A 243 -14.65 22.52 -13.03
C CYS A 243 -14.02 21.15 -13.30
N VAL A 244 -12.77 20.98 -12.84
CA VAL A 244 -11.92 19.85 -13.22
C VAL A 244 -11.25 19.18 -12.02
N GLY A 245 -10.93 17.89 -12.14
CA GLY A 245 -10.31 17.11 -11.08
C GLY A 245 -11.33 16.78 -10.00
N GLY A 246 -12.16 15.74 -10.20
CA GLY A 246 -13.19 15.37 -9.23
C GLY A 246 -12.61 15.01 -7.88
N SER A 247 -11.40 14.46 -7.84
CA SER A 247 -10.58 14.39 -6.63
C SER A 247 -9.36 15.30 -6.64
N ILE A 248 -8.47 15.20 -7.63
CA ILE A 248 -7.19 15.92 -7.65
C ILE A 248 -7.13 16.91 -8.80
N TYR A 249 -6.77 18.16 -8.51
CA TYR A 249 -6.37 19.14 -9.53
C TYR A 249 -4.95 19.66 -9.27
N ILE A 250 -4.03 19.44 -10.22
CA ILE A 250 -2.68 19.99 -10.21
C ILE A 250 -2.64 21.15 -11.21
N SER A 251 -2.37 22.36 -10.71
CA SER A 251 -2.29 23.57 -11.55
C SER A 251 -0.95 23.69 -12.30
N ASN A 252 -0.89 24.63 -13.24
CA ASN A 252 0.26 24.86 -14.12
C ASN A 252 1.56 25.30 -13.42
N THR A 253 1.53 25.65 -12.13
CA THR A 253 2.73 25.92 -11.32
C THR A 253 3.18 24.70 -10.50
N GLY A 254 2.33 23.69 -10.39
CA GLY A 254 2.56 22.54 -9.50
C GLY A 254 3.13 21.31 -10.21
N SER A 255 3.39 20.29 -9.41
CA SER A 255 3.71 18.94 -9.86
C SER A 255 3.19 17.89 -8.89
N GLY A 256 2.82 16.72 -9.42
CA GLY A 256 2.44 15.54 -8.65
C GLY A 256 3.33 14.33 -8.96
N LEU A 257 3.74 13.62 -7.91
CA LEU A 257 4.14 12.22 -7.97
C LEU A 257 3.12 11.39 -7.19
N LEU A 258 2.50 10.41 -7.83
CA LEU A 258 1.53 9.48 -7.22
C LEU A 258 2.15 8.08 -7.20
N TYR A 259 2.19 7.43 -6.03
CA TYR A 259 2.70 6.08 -5.84
C TYR A 259 1.73 5.20 -5.04
N ASN A 260 1.40 4.01 -5.52
CA ASN A 260 0.55 3.04 -4.80
C ASN A 260 -0.77 3.65 -4.26
N CYS A 261 -1.44 4.47 -5.07
CA CYS A 261 -2.67 5.17 -4.68
C CYS A 261 -3.91 4.57 -5.35
N THR A 262 -5.08 4.72 -4.72
CA THR A 262 -6.37 4.32 -5.30
C THR A 262 -7.30 5.52 -5.44
N ILE A 263 -7.74 5.82 -6.66
CA ILE A 263 -8.57 6.98 -7.01
C ILE A 263 -9.80 6.48 -7.79
N THR A 264 -10.96 6.40 -7.14
CA THR A 264 -12.17 5.80 -7.73
C THR A 264 -13.48 6.47 -7.32
N GLY A 265 -14.53 6.38 -8.14
CA GLY A 265 -15.86 6.93 -7.86
C GLY A 265 -15.94 8.47 -7.80
N ASN A 266 -14.85 9.19 -8.05
CA ASN A 266 -14.81 10.66 -7.99
C ASN A 266 -15.47 11.28 -9.24
N ASN A 267 -16.03 12.49 -9.12
CA ASN A 267 -16.88 13.09 -10.14
C ASN A 267 -16.54 14.57 -10.43
N ALA A 268 -16.53 14.94 -11.72
CA ALA A 268 -16.37 16.31 -12.20
C ALA A 268 -17.03 16.50 -13.58
N ASN A 269 -17.01 17.74 -14.09
CA ASN A 269 -17.38 18.00 -15.49
C ASN A 269 -16.32 17.43 -16.46
N LEU A 270 -15.03 17.49 -16.09
CA LEU A 270 -13.89 16.93 -16.82
C LEU A 270 -12.82 16.45 -15.82
N GLY A 271 -12.10 15.36 -16.11
CA GLY A 271 -11.09 14.83 -15.19
C GLY A 271 -11.73 14.34 -13.89
N GLY A 272 -12.62 13.34 -13.97
CA GLY A 272 -13.38 12.83 -12.83
C GLY A 272 -12.49 12.34 -11.69
N GLY A 273 -11.40 11.63 -12.02
CA GLY A 273 -10.30 11.39 -11.09
C GLY A 273 -9.41 12.62 -11.01
N ILE A 274 -8.40 12.67 -11.88
CA ILE A 274 -7.35 13.70 -11.87
C ILE A 274 -7.52 14.68 -13.04
N SER A 275 -7.27 15.96 -12.77
CA SER A 275 -6.95 16.96 -13.80
C SER A 275 -5.56 17.55 -13.55
N THR A 276 -4.73 17.68 -14.59
CA THR A 276 -3.35 18.17 -14.45
C THR A 276 -2.92 19.14 -15.55
N ASP A 277 -2.59 20.36 -15.15
CA ASP A 277 -1.91 21.35 -15.98
C ASP A 277 -0.38 21.29 -15.76
N GLY A 278 0.05 20.93 -14.54
CA GLY A 278 1.45 20.76 -14.12
C GLY A 278 1.97 19.32 -14.28
N LYS A 279 3.28 19.09 -14.13
CA LYS A 279 3.88 17.75 -14.37
C LYS A 279 3.23 16.71 -13.45
N LEU A 280 2.74 15.61 -14.02
CA LEU A 280 2.20 14.48 -13.28
C LEU A 280 2.93 13.19 -13.65
N GLU A 281 3.41 12.49 -12.62
CA GLU A 281 4.01 11.16 -12.72
C GLU A 281 3.20 10.21 -11.82
N ILE A 282 2.74 9.10 -12.39
CA ILE A 282 1.87 8.13 -11.73
C ILE A 282 2.56 6.77 -11.82
N VAL A 283 2.78 6.16 -10.66
CA VAL A 283 3.46 4.87 -10.54
C VAL A 283 2.61 3.95 -9.66
N ASP A 284 2.45 2.70 -10.08
CA ASP A 284 1.81 1.63 -9.32
C ASP A 284 0.41 1.98 -8.75
N SER A 285 -0.37 2.84 -9.43
CA SER A 285 -1.62 3.42 -8.87
C SER A 285 -2.87 3.06 -9.67
N LEU A 286 -3.97 2.83 -8.95
CA LEU A 286 -5.31 2.53 -9.46
C LEU A 286 -6.09 3.84 -9.68
N ILE A 287 -6.57 4.08 -10.91
CA ILE A 287 -7.33 5.29 -11.29
C ILE A 287 -8.44 4.88 -12.25
N PHE A 288 -9.58 4.44 -11.70
CA PHE A 288 -10.66 3.80 -12.46
C PHE A 288 -12.04 4.11 -11.86
N GLY A 289 -13.10 3.93 -12.66
CA GLY A 289 -14.48 4.11 -12.20
C GLY A 289 -14.84 5.54 -11.80
N ASN A 290 -14.02 6.53 -12.16
CA ASN A 290 -14.35 7.94 -11.96
C ASN A 290 -15.26 8.46 -13.09
N THR A 291 -15.92 9.59 -12.88
CA THR A 291 -16.90 10.18 -13.81
C THR A 291 -16.49 11.58 -14.25
N GLY A 292 -16.24 11.75 -15.55
CA GLY A 292 -16.10 13.04 -16.21
C GLY A 292 -17.32 13.30 -17.08
N ALA A 293 -18.25 14.16 -16.63
CA ALA A 293 -19.57 14.31 -17.25
C ALA A 293 -19.55 14.85 -18.70
N MET A 294 -18.40 15.35 -19.17
CA MET A 294 -18.16 15.81 -20.55
C MET A 294 -16.99 15.06 -21.25
N GLY A 295 -16.58 13.91 -20.70
CA GLY A 295 -15.39 13.14 -21.10
C GLY A 295 -14.26 13.22 -20.06
N ALA A 296 -13.12 12.61 -20.40
CA ALA A 296 -11.91 12.52 -19.56
C ALA A 296 -12.20 12.00 -18.15
N SER A 297 -12.74 10.79 -18.07
CA SER A 297 -13.32 10.20 -16.85
C SER A 297 -12.30 10.04 -15.73
N ASP A 298 -11.14 9.46 -16.01
CA ASP A 298 -10.17 9.09 -14.99
C ASP A 298 -9.00 10.09 -14.94
N ILE A 299 -8.50 10.55 -16.09
CA ILE A 299 -7.42 11.55 -16.19
C ILE A 299 -7.71 12.58 -17.28
N TYR A 300 -7.51 13.87 -16.98
CA TYR A 300 -7.55 15.00 -17.91
C TYR A 300 -6.26 15.83 -17.85
N ALA A 301 -5.72 16.22 -19.00
CA ALA A 301 -4.54 17.09 -19.11
C ALA A 301 -4.68 18.04 -20.31
N PRO A 302 -4.97 19.34 -20.12
CA PRO A 302 -5.40 20.19 -21.23
C PRO A 302 -4.27 20.77 -22.11
N SER A 303 -3.06 21.02 -21.58
CA SER A 303 -2.07 21.83 -22.33
C SER A 303 -0.60 21.70 -21.93
N ASN A 304 0.26 21.21 -22.84
CA ASN A 304 1.73 21.27 -22.77
C ASN A 304 2.31 20.62 -21.49
N THR A 305 1.58 19.69 -20.91
CA THR A 305 1.91 19.03 -19.64
C THR A 305 2.68 17.74 -19.90
N PRO A 306 3.79 17.46 -19.19
CA PRO A 306 4.37 16.13 -19.15
C PRO A 306 3.53 15.22 -18.26
N LEU A 307 3.11 14.08 -18.80
CA LEU A 307 2.33 13.06 -18.09
C LEU A 307 2.97 11.68 -18.31
N SER A 308 3.25 10.96 -17.24
CA SER A 308 3.67 9.55 -17.28
C SER A 308 2.84 8.68 -16.35
N ILE A 309 2.54 7.47 -16.81
CA ILE A 309 1.87 6.41 -16.04
C ILE A 309 2.64 5.12 -16.28
N SER A 310 3.12 4.46 -15.22
CA SER A 310 3.92 3.23 -15.31
C SER A 310 3.63 2.26 -14.16
N TYR A 311 3.91 0.98 -14.40
CA TYR A 311 3.71 -0.10 -13.44
C TYR A 311 4.99 -0.94 -13.30
N THR A 312 5.49 -1.10 -12.08
CA THR A 312 6.77 -1.76 -11.76
C THR A 312 6.76 -3.25 -12.12
N ASN A 313 5.62 -3.93 -11.91
CA ASN A 313 5.44 -5.36 -12.19
C ASN A 313 4.35 -5.62 -13.25
N GLY A 314 4.01 -4.62 -14.06
CA GLY A 314 2.86 -4.65 -14.98
C GLY A 314 1.53 -4.28 -14.32
N MET A 315 0.57 -3.85 -15.13
CA MET A 315 -0.75 -3.33 -14.72
C MET A 315 -1.55 -4.35 -13.90
N ASP A 316 -1.57 -5.60 -14.37
CA ASP A 316 -2.31 -6.74 -13.83
C ASP A 316 -1.88 -7.10 -12.39
N SER A 317 -0.67 -6.70 -11.99
CA SER A 317 -0.16 -6.94 -10.63
C SER A 317 -0.83 -6.07 -9.56
N ILE A 318 -1.60 -5.05 -9.97
CA ILE A 318 -2.26 -4.07 -9.09
C ILE A 318 -3.77 -4.08 -9.36
N TYR A 319 -4.17 -4.08 -10.64
CA TYR A 319 -5.56 -4.35 -11.06
C TYR A 319 -5.82 -5.87 -11.09
N THR A 320 -5.75 -6.51 -9.92
CA THR A 320 -5.88 -7.97 -9.78
C THR A 320 -7.31 -8.50 -9.94
N GLU A 321 -8.30 -7.60 -10.05
CA GLU A 321 -9.71 -7.91 -10.28
C GLU A 321 -10.22 -7.28 -11.59
N ASN A 322 -11.17 -7.97 -12.23
CA ASN A 322 -11.94 -7.50 -13.40
C ASN A 322 -11.18 -7.44 -14.75
N ASP A 323 -10.05 -8.13 -14.90
CA ASP A 323 -9.31 -8.30 -16.17
C ASP A 323 -8.98 -6.96 -16.86
N PRO A 324 -7.97 -6.21 -16.37
CA PRO A 324 -7.63 -4.87 -16.87
C PRO A 324 -7.13 -4.88 -18.32
N VAL A 325 -7.46 -3.84 -19.09
CA VAL A 325 -6.98 -3.67 -20.49
C VAL A 325 -6.09 -2.43 -20.63
N GLY A 326 -6.29 -1.41 -19.81
CA GLY A 326 -5.44 -0.21 -19.75
C GLY A 326 -6.15 1.07 -20.16
N TYR A 327 -5.39 2.05 -20.64
CA TYR A 327 -5.94 3.38 -20.96
C TYR A 327 -6.47 3.46 -22.38
N TYR A 328 -7.67 4.01 -22.50
CA TYR A 328 -8.32 4.38 -23.75
C TYR A 328 -8.56 5.89 -23.81
N ALA A 329 -8.66 6.42 -25.03
CA ALA A 329 -8.97 7.81 -25.29
C ALA A 329 -10.38 8.16 -24.83
N ASP A 330 -10.49 9.20 -24.01
CA ASP A 330 -11.74 9.73 -23.49
C ASP A 330 -11.69 11.26 -23.54
N TYR A 331 -11.84 11.83 -24.73
CA TYR A 331 -11.61 13.27 -24.96
C TYR A 331 -12.87 14.11 -24.72
N PHE A 332 -12.68 15.39 -24.42
CA PHE A 332 -13.77 16.37 -24.41
C PHE A 332 -14.52 16.38 -25.75
N GLU A 333 -15.85 16.31 -25.72
CA GLU A 333 -16.76 16.16 -26.89
C GLU A 333 -16.57 14.87 -27.73
N ASN A 334 -15.59 14.01 -27.41
CA ASN A 334 -15.33 12.73 -28.08
C ASN A 334 -14.91 11.68 -27.02
N ALA A 335 -15.83 11.43 -26.10
CA ALA A 335 -15.67 10.55 -24.94
C ALA A 335 -15.57 9.07 -25.34
N PHE A 336 -15.03 8.23 -24.45
CA PHE A 336 -14.91 6.79 -24.68
C PHE A 336 -16.28 6.15 -24.95
N ASP A 337 -16.36 5.36 -26.03
CA ASP A 337 -17.53 4.55 -26.40
C ASP A 337 -17.00 3.18 -26.85
N PRO A 338 -17.37 2.07 -26.18
CA PRO A 338 -16.80 0.76 -26.45
C PRO A 338 -17.25 0.14 -27.78
N GLU A 339 -18.35 0.62 -28.39
CA GLU A 339 -18.79 0.20 -29.72
C GLU A 339 -18.25 1.12 -30.83
N ASN A 340 -18.11 2.42 -30.57
CA ASN A 340 -17.93 3.44 -31.62
C ASN A 340 -16.62 4.26 -31.53
N ASN A 341 -15.94 4.30 -30.38
CA ASN A 341 -14.77 5.17 -30.12
C ASN A 341 -13.74 4.53 -29.16
N ALA A 342 -13.54 3.22 -29.24
CA ALA A 342 -12.58 2.48 -28.41
C ALA A 342 -11.13 2.61 -28.93
N VAL A 343 -10.52 3.79 -28.78
CA VAL A 343 -9.11 4.02 -29.18
C VAL A 343 -8.17 3.74 -28.00
N PHE A 344 -7.46 2.61 -28.06
CA PHE A 344 -6.44 2.25 -27.06
C PHE A 344 -5.23 3.19 -27.10
N LEU A 345 -4.75 3.59 -25.92
CA LEU A 345 -3.57 4.45 -25.73
C LEU A 345 -2.35 3.65 -25.23
N GLY A 346 -2.58 2.61 -24.43
CA GLY A 346 -1.55 1.76 -23.83
C GLY A 346 -1.87 1.40 -22.37
N GLU A 347 -1.23 0.34 -21.87
CA GLU A 347 -1.21 0.00 -20.44
C GLU A 347 -0.48 1.07 -19.64
N SER A 348 0.72 1.44 -20.11
CA SER A 348 1.56 2.52 -19.58
C SER A 348 1.61 3.68 -20.57
N LEU A 349 1.70 4.92 -20.07
CA LEU A 349 1.75 6.15 -20.88
C LEU A 349 3.04 6.93 -20.61
N SER A 350 3.63 7.51 -21.64
CA SER A 350 4.74 8.44 -21.51
C SER A 350 4.60 9.57 -22.53
N ILE A 351 4.18 10.73 -22.06
CA ILE A 351 3.81 11.89 -22.88
C ILE A 351 4.66 13.07 -22.42
N GLU A 352 5.77 13.35 -23.13
CA GLU A 352 6.64 14.50 -22.82
C GLU A 352 5.89 15.85 -22.90
N LYS A 353 4.87 15.91 -23.77
CA LYS A 353 4.08 17.10 -24.05
C LYS A 353 2.72 16.72 -24.61
N VAL A 354 1.65 17.08 -23.90
CA VAL A 354 0.29 17.07 -24.45
C VAL A 354 0.09 18.26 -25.41
N ASP A 355 -0.19 17.98 -26.70
CA ASP A 355 -0.44 19.03 -27.70
C ASP A 355 -1.90 19.53 -27.77
N THR A 356 -2.89 18.72 -27.35
CA THR A 356 -4.32 19.06 -27.30
C THR A 356 -5.06 18.29 -26.23
N HIS A 357 -5.96 18.93 -25.47
CA HIS A 357 -6.96 18.38 -24.54
C HIS A 357 -6.95 16.85 -24.35
N PHE A 358 -5.93 16.34 -23.65
CA PHE A 358 -5.79 14.91 -23.44
C PHE A 358 -6.77 14.46 -22.37
N GLY A 359 -7.43 13.34 -22.62
CA GLY A 359 -8.36 12.70 -21.70
C GLY A 359 -8.24 11.20 -21.86
N ALA A 360 -8.14 10.51 -20.74
CA ALA A 360 -8.01 9.06 -20.69
C ALA A 360 -9.00 8.46 -19.68
N LYS A 361 -9.49 7.29 -20.05
CA LYS A 361 -10.28 6.39 -19.21
C LYS A 361 -9.50 5.11 -19.01
N PHE A 362 -9.49 4.57 -17.78
CA PHE A 362 -9.06 3.20 -17.56
C PHE A 362 -10.21 2.23 -17.85
N VAL A 363 -9.92 1.13 -18.53
CA VAL A 363 -10.89 0.20 -19.11
C VAL A 363 -10.56 -1.23 -18.70
N PHE A 364 -11.59 -1.96 -18.28
CA PHE A 364 -11.57 -3.40 -17.98
C PHE A 364 -12.13 -4.21 -19.15
N ALA A 365 -11.85 -5.51 -19.23
CA ALA A 365 -12.34 -6.35 -20.31
C ALA A 365 -13.88 -6.40 -20.35
N SER A 366 -14.53 -6.27 -19.19
CA SER A 366 -15.99 -6.18 -19.05
C SER A 366 -16.62 -4.88 -19.57
N ASP A 367 -15.83 -3.84 -19.84
CA ASP A 367 -16.30 -2.57 -20.42
C ASP A 367 -16.36 -2.61 -21.96
N LEU A 368 -15.76 -3.64 -22.59
CA LEU A 368 -15.66 -3.81 -24.04
C LEU A 368 -16.72 -4.82 -24.56
N PRO A 369 -17.11 -4.74 -25.84
CA PRO A 369 -17.98 -5.75 -26.44
C PRO A 369 -17.26 -7.11 -26.52
N GLU A 370 -17.98 -8.20 -26.23
CA GLU A 370 -17.50 -9.57 -26.44
C GLU A 370 -17.02 -9.75 -27.89
N GLU A 371 -15.80 -10.28 -28.10
CA GLU A 371 -15.36 -10.63 -29.45
C GLU A 371 -16.29 -11.71 -30.04
N PRO A 372 -16.72 -11.58 -31.31
CA PRO A 372 -17.60 -12.57 -31.92
C PRO A 372 -16.87 -13.92 -32.04
N GLU A 373 -17.47 -14.99 -31.51
CA GLU A 373 -16.91 -16.35 -31.58
C GLU A 373 -16.42 -16.67 -33.01
N PRO A 374 -15.17 -17.12 -33.20
CA PRO A 374 -14.63 -17.38 -34.52
C PRO A 374 -15.44 -18.48 -35.23
N GLU A 375 -15.91 -18.19 -36.46
CA GLU A 375 -16.75 -19.13 -37.20
C GLU A 375 -16.08 -20.53 -37.27
N PRO A 376 -16.84 -21.61 -37.00
CA PRO A 376 -16.26 -22.94 -36.89
C PRO A 376 -15.59 -23.36 -38.20
N ILE A 377 -14.27 -23.57 -38.13
CA ILE A 377 -13.41 -23.92 -39.27
C ILE A 377 -14.03 -25.09 -40.02
N PRO A 378 -14.35 -24.95 -41.33
CA PRO A 378 -14.90 -26.04 -42.11
C PRO A 378 -13.95 -27.25 -42.09
N PRO A 379 -14.46 -28.48 -41.90
CA PRO A 379 -13.61 -29.67 -41.85
C PRO A 379 -12.82 -29.80 -43.15
N GLU A 380 -11.51 -30.04 -43.03
CA GLU A 380 -10.61 -30.21 -44.17
C GLU A 380 -11.12 -31.32 -45.09
N GLN A 381 -11.14 -31.06 -46.40
CA GLN A 381 -11.54 -32.08 -47.37
C GLN A 381 -10.34 -32.99 -47.65
N ASP A 382 -10.46 -34.26 -47.27
CA ASP A 382 -9.52 -35.33 -47.65
C ASP A 382 -9.21 -35.29 -49.16
N THR A 383 -8.04 -34.78 -49.53
CA THR A 383 -7.52 -34.91 -50.90
C THR A 383 -6.84 -36.27 -51.05
N PRO A 384 -7.17 -37.06 -52.08
CA PRO A 384 -6.70 -38.43 -52.19
C PRO A 384 -5.19 -38.51 -52.48
N ASP A 385 -4.53 -39.43 -51.78
CA ASP A 385 -3.12 -39.79 -51.96
C ASP A 385 -2.78 -40.09 -53.43
N SER A 386 -1.70 -39.48 -53.92
CA SER A 386 -1.14 -39.74 -55.25
C SER A 386 0.39 -39.84 -55.18
N SER A 387 0.88 -40.99 -54.73
CA SER A 387 2.29 -41.35 -54.77
C SER A 387 2.84 -41.38 -56.21
N ASP A 388 3.83 -40.56 -56.52
CA ASP A 388 4.95 -40.96 -57.39
C ASP A 388 6.19 -40.07 -57.17
N THR A 389 7.37 -40.60 -57.52
CA THR A 389 8.71 -40.15 -57.05
C THR A 389 9.44 -39.25 -58.10
N PRO A 390 10.60 -38.58 -57.83
CA PRO A 390 11.70 -39.00 -56.93
C PRO A 390 12.38 -37.92 -56.05
N SER A 391 13.26 -38.43 -55.16
CA SER A 391 14.14 -37.71 -54.23
C SER A 391 15.47 -37.27 -54.83
N ASP A 392 16.04 -36.17 -54.30
CA ASP A 392 17.43 -35.72 -54.50
C ASP A 392 18.18 -35.72 -53.13
N PRO A 393 19.53 -35.76 -53.06
CA PRO A 393 20.24 -36.41 -51.94
C PRO A 393 20.74 -35.51 -50.78
N GLU A 394 20.99 -36.15 -49.63
CA GLU A 394 21.67 -35.56 -48.46
C GLU A 394 23.19 -35.38 -48.63
N PRO A 395 23.86 -34.50 -47.82
CA PRO A 395 25.31 -34.29 -47.87
C PRO A 395 26.13 -35.45 -47.26
N VAL A 396 27.24 -35.80 -47.92
CA VAL A 396 28.13 -36.92 -47.49
C VAL A 396 29.05 -36.52 -46.35
N LYS A 397 29.08 -37.34 -45.29
CA LYS A 397 30.07 -37.29 -44.19
C LYS A 397 31.29 -38.20 -44.53
N PRO A 398 32.54 -37.72 -44.45
CA PRO A 398 33.72 -38.57 -44.71
C PRO A 398 33.96 -39.64 -43.64
N SER A 399 34.52 -40.78 -44.05
CA SER A 399 34.92 -41.91 -43.20
C SER A 399 36.20 -42.56 -43.73
N ASP A 400 37.15 -42.92 -42.86
CA ASP A 400 38.34 -43.72 -43.20
C ASP A 400 38.88 -44.42 -41.90
N PRO A 401 39.79 -45.42 -41.95
CA PRO A 401 39.31 -46.80 -41.77
C PRO A 401 40.15 -47.75 -40.88
N GLY A 402 39.55 -48.88 -40.49
CA GLY A 402 40.16 -50.23 -40.52
C GLY A 402 41.27 -50.62 -39.52
N THR A 403 40.96 -51.54 -38.60
CA THR A 403 41.91 -52.40 -37.86
C THR A 403 42.20 -53.73 -38.59
N PRO A 404 43.35 -54.38 -38.34
CA PRO A 404 43.30 -55.74 -37.75
C PRO A 404 44.47 -56.17 -36.81
N ASP A 405 44.10 -56.92 -35.76
CA ASP A 405 44.77 -57.99 -34.97
C ASP A 405 46.31 -58.17 -34.78
N LYS A 406 46.71 -58.18 -33.47
CA LYS A 406 47.48 -59.19 -32.67
C LYS A 406 48.86 -59.77 -33.15
N PRO A 407 49.67 -60.53 -32.31
CA PRO A 407 49.40 -61.10 -30.96
C PRO A 407 50.46 -60.93 -29.82
N ASP A 408 49.98 -60.74 -28.57
CA ASP A 408 50.45 -61.24 -27.23
C ASP A 408 51.97 -61.12 -26.85
N ILE A 409 52.63 -61.66 -25.79
CA ILE A 409 52.43 -62.51 -24.56
C ILE A 409 53.72 -62.26 -23.64
N PRO A 410 53.95 -62.69 -22.35
CA PRO A 410 53.19 -63.34 -21.24
C PRO A 410 53.42 -62.67 -19.82
N ASP A 411 53.28 -63.44 -18.71
CA ASP A 411 53.92 -63.40 -17.35
C ASP A 411 53.47 -62.52 -16.13
N SER A 412 53.53 -63.19 -14.96
CA SER A 412 53.35 -62.80 -13.54
C SER A 412 54.45 -63.53 -12.70
N PRO A 413 54.50 -63.64 -11.33
CA PRO A 413 53.61 -63.19 -10.24
C PRO A 413 54.40 -62.60 -9.00
N ASP A 414 53.83 -62.72 -7.79
CA ASP A 414 54.47 -62.75 -6.44
C ASP A 414 55.07 -61.44 -5.86
N GLU A 415 55.15 -61.21 -4.52
CA GLU A 415 54.78 -62.04 -3.35
C GLU A 415 54.43 -61.18 -2.11
N SER A 416 53.66 -61.76 -1.15
CA SER A 416 53.72 -61.55 0.33
C SER A 416 53.47 -60.14 0.96
N ASP A 417 53.08 -59.96 2.24
CA ASP A 417 52.81 -60.88 3.37
C ASP A 417 51.80 -60.29 4.40
N GLU A 418 51.12 -61.15 5.16
CA GLU A 418 50.46 -60.89 6.46
C GLU A 418 51.48 -61.18 7.62
N PRO A 419 51.24 -61.03 8.96
CA PRO A 419 49.96 -61.15 9.69
C PRO A 419 49.79 -60.31 11.01
N GLU A 420 48.72 -60.67 11.75
CA GLU A 420 48.61 -60.79 13.23
C GLU A 420 48.33 -59.59 14.19
N GLU A 421 47.25 -59.78 14.97
CA GLU A 421 46.87 -59.19 16.28
C GLU A 421 47.66 -59.88 17.44
N PRO A 422 47.61 -59.50 18.77
CA PRO A 422 46.37 -59.62 19.59
C PRO A 422 46.27 -58.88 20.98
N GLU A 423 45.16 -59.15 21.70
CA GLU A 423 44.91 -59.19 23.18
C GLU A 423 44.89 -57.93 24.11
N HIS A 424 43.67 -57.61 24.63
CA HIS A 424 43.26 -57.52 26.07
C HIS A 424 44.11 -56.74 27.13
N SER A 425 43.55 -55.90 28.04
CA SER A 425 42.48 -56.21 29.02
C SER A 425 42.19 -55.11 30.11
N LYS A 426 41.01 -55.19 30.75
CA LYS A 426 40.61 -54.83 32.15
C LYS A 426 40.33 -53.38 32.63
N ASP A 427 39.19 -53.29 33.34
CA ASP A 427 38.70 -52.24 34.27
C ASP A 427 39.41 -52.30 35.66
N PRO A 428 39.21 -51.35 36.62
CA PRO A 428 37.97 -51.28 37.43
C PRO A 428 37.55 -49.91 38.07
N GLU A 429 36.31 -49.82 38.57
CA GLU A 429 35.88 -48.88 39.64
C GLU A 429 36.06 -49.51 41.05
N PRO A 430 36.01 -48.77 42.20
CA PRO A 430 34.70 -48.57 42.90
C PRO A 430 34.53 -47.37 43.90
N ASP A 431 33.32 -46.80 43.93
CA ASP A 431 32.44 -46.57 45.13
C ASP A 431 32.70 -45.47 46.22
N THR A 432 31.61 -45.13 46.95
CA THR A 432 31.40 -44.33 48.20
C THR A 432 31.32 -42.79 48.10
N SER A 433 30.43 -42.07 48.83
CA SER A 433 29.18 -42.42 49.59
C SER A 433 28.36 -41.15 49.96
N ASP A 434 27.14 -41.33 50.50
CA ASP A 434 26.12 -40.31 50.83
C ASP A 434 26.39 -39.43 52.08
N GLU A 435 25.67 -38.29 52.24
CA GLU A 435 24.85 -37.99 53.45
C GLU A 435 23.85 -36.80 53.26
N ASP A 436 23.05 -36.49 54.30
CA ASP A 436 21.73 -35.81 54.25
C ASP A 436 21.67 -34.40 54.93
N THR A 437 20.51 -33.73 54.82
CA THR A 437 20.16 -32.37 55.26
C THR A 437 19.94 -32.19 56.78
N PRO A 438 20.05 -30.93 57.29
CA PRO A 438 18.88 -30.31 57.93
C PRO A 438 18.82 -28.75 57.86
N ALA A 439 17.66 -28.15 58.18
CA ALA A 439 17.47 -26.68 58.20
C ALA A 439 16.70 -26.12 59.42
N PRO A 440 17.22 -25.04 60.06
CA PRO A 440 16.49 -24.10 60.94
C PRO A 440 16.79 -22.61 60.58
N SER A 441 16.03 -21.54 60.92
CA SER A 441 14.71 -21.34 61.56
C SER A 441 14.14 -19.95 61.14
N ARG A 442 12.96 -19.51 61.62
CA ARG A 442 12.26 -18.28 61.16
C ARG A 442 11.35 -17.59 62.22
N PRO A 443 11.06 -16.27 62.07
CA PRO A 443 9.90 -15.58 62.66
C PRO A 443 8.92 -14.94 61.61
N HIS A 444 8.72 -13.61 61.59
CA HIS A 444 7.52 -12.90 61.08
C HIS A 444 7.86 -11.63 60.25
N ARG A 445 7.07 -11.08 59.30
CA ARG A 445 5.59 -10.92 59.08
C ARG A 445 5.06 -9.61 59.73
N PRO A 446 4.30 -8.70 59.05
CA PRO A 446 3.11 -8.93 58.18
C PRO A 446 3.09 -8.17 56.83
N SER A 447 1.93 -7.99 56.17
CA SER A 447 1.34 -8.93 55.17
C SER A 447 0.04 -8.41 54.51
N HIS A 448 -0.09 -8.51 53.18
CA HIS A 448 -1.26 -8.15 52.33
C HIS A 448 -1.54 -6.62 52.24
N SER A 449 -2.20 -6.06 51.20
CA SER A 449 -2.97 -6.67 50.09
C SER A 449 -2.66 -6.06 48.71
N ASP A 450 -2.60 -6.94 47.72
CA ASP A 450 -3.24 -6.87 46.39
C ASP A 450 -3.28 -5.55 45.58
N THR A 451 -2.45 -5.51 44.53
CA THR A 451 -2.63 -4.72 43.30
C THR A 451 -2.60 -5.72 42.13
N PRO A 452 -3.45 -5.61 41.08
CA PRO A 452 -3.37 -6.53 39.94
C PRO A 452 -2.01 -6.42 39.24
N ALA A 453 -1.46 -7.57 38.82
CA ALA A 453 -0.23 -7.60 38.04
C ALA A 453 -0.52 -7.14 36.60
N ILE A 454 0.33 -6.26 36.07
CA ILE A 454 0.41 -6.04 34.62
C ILE A 454 1.03 -7.30 34.03
N GLU A 455 0.32 -7.93 33.11
CA GLU A 455 0.81 -9.09 32.38
C GLU A 455 1.81 -8.59 31.34
N ILE A 456 3.11 -8.77 31.61
CA ILE A 456 4.18 -8.44 30.66
C ILE A 456 4.14 -9.50 29.56
N THR A 457 3.43 -9.20 28.48
CA THR A 457 3.51 -9.97 27.23
C THR A 457 4.94 -9.90 26.71
N GLU A 458 5.56 -11.05 26.47
CA GLU A 458 6.84 -11.12 25.76
C GLU A 458 6.69 -10.49 24.36
N PRO A 459 7.74 -9.83 23.82
CA PRO A 459 7.64 -9.17 22.52
C PRO A 459 7.24 -10.17 21.44
N VAL A 460 6.29 -9.77 20.58
CA VAL A 460 5.78 -10.64 19.51
C VAL A 460 6.92 -10.93 18.53
N LYS A 461 7.39 -12.17 18.58
CA LYS A 461 8.51 -12.69 17.78
C LYS A 461 8.13 -12.71 16.28
N LEU A 462 9.03 -12.27 15.39
CA LEU A 462 8.68 -11.94 14.00
C LEU A 462 8.59 -13.21 13.13
N VAL A 463 7.38 -13.51 12.66
CA VAL A 463 7.14 -14.64 11.75
C VAL A 463 7.47 -14.23 10.31
N LEU A 464 8.39 -14.96 9.69
CA LEU A 464 8.74 -14.83 8.26
C LEU A 464 7.86 -15.79 7.44
N SER A 465 6.84 -15.26 6.76
CA SER A 465 5.84 -16.06 6.02
C SER A 465 5.32 -15.38 4.75
N CYS A 466 5.27 -16.12 3.64
CA CYS A 466 4.61 -15.71 2.40
C CYS A 466 3.63 -16.82 1.94
N GLY A 467 2.32 -16.62 2.10
CA GLY A 467 1.33 -17.69 1.91
C GLY A 467 1.64 -18.91 2.80
N ASP A 468 1.67 -20.11 2.22
CA ASP A 468 2.07 -21.34 2.93
C ASP A 468 3.60 -21.45 3.18
N ALA A 469 4.42 -20.56 2.61
CA ALA A 469 5.88 -20.57 2.78
C ALA A 469 6.31 -19.82 4.05
N VAL A 470 6.31 -20.50 5.19
CA VAL A 470 6.91 -20.02 6.45
C VAL A 470 8.37 -20.49 6.56
N LEU A 471 9.30 -19.57 6.87
CA LEU A 471 10.69 -19.87 7.23
C LEU A 471 10.82 -20.19 8.73
N ASP A 472 11.81 -21.00 9.08
CA ASP A 472 12.19 -21.34 10.45
C ASP A 472 13.56 -20.69 10.79
N PRO A 473 13.59 -19.60 11.58
CA PRO A 473 14.84 -18.97 12.02
C PRO A 473 15.78 -19.89 12.80
N ALA A 474 15.29 -21.01 13.36
CA ALA A 474 16.14 -22.01 14.02
C ALA A 474 16.86 -22.94 13.02
N VAL A 475 16.59 -22.82 11.72
CA VAL A 475 17.25 -23.55 10.62
C VAL A 475 18.02 -22.56 9.75
N PRO A 476 19.19 -22.06 10.20
CA PRO A 476 19.99 -21.08 9.46
C PRO A 476 20.49 -21.62 8.12
N LEU A 477 20.68 -20.73 7.15
CA LEU A 477 21.24 -21.06 5.85
C LEU A 477 22.69 -21.54 6.00
N PHE A 478 23.07 -22.56 5.23
CA PHE A 478 24.40 -23.15 5.25
C PHE A 478 24.87 -23.58 3.85
N LEU A 479 26.11 -23.20 3.50
CA LEU A 479 26.74 -23.56 2.23
C LEU A 479 27.34 -24.98 2.28
N ALA A 480 26.62 -25.94 1.69
CA ALA A 480 27.10 -27.31 1.50
C ALA A 480 28.25 -27.47 0.47
N GLY A 481 28.81 -26.35 -0.04
CA GLY A 481 29.85 -26.36 -1.08
C GLY A 481 29.36 -26.84 -2.45
N TYR A 482 30.30 -27.31 -3.27
CA TYR A 482 30.02 -28.01 -4.53
C TYR A 482 30.39 -29.51 -4.48
N GLY A 483 30.59 -30.06 -3.27
CA GLY A 483 31.02 -31.46 -3.07
C GLY A 483 32.55 -31.69 -3.11
N ASP A 484 33.35 -30.64 -3.29
CA ASP A 484 34.81 -30.68 -3.23
C ASP A 484 35.39 -30.50 -1.80
N GLY A 485 34.53 -30.26 -0.81
CA GLY A 485 34.91 -30.03 0.58
C GLY A 485 35.12 -28.56 0.96
N GLN A 486 34.85 -27.61 0.07
CA GLN A 486 34.94 -26.17 0.33
C GLN A 486 33.57 -25.50 0.18
N ALA A 487 33.28 -24.48 0.99
CA ALA A 487 32.00 -23.77 0.96
C ALA A 487 31.83 -22.85 -0.28
N HIS A 488 32.95 -22.35 -0.83
CA HIS A 488 33.01 -21.35 -1.90
C HIS A 488 32.19 -20.09 -1.55
N GLU A 489 32.57 -19.45 -0.45
CA GLU A 489 31.90 -18.25 0.08
C GLU A 489 32.09 -17.00 -0.79
N ASN A 490 33.23 -16.91 -1.51
CA ASN A 490 33.57 -15.75 -2.36
C ASN A 490 33.03 -15.85 -3.80
N ASP A 491 32.45 -17.00 -4.17
CA ASP A 491 31.77 -17.16 -5.46
C ASP A 491 30.43 -16.41 -5.44
N LEU A 492 30.01 -15.89 -6.59
CA LEU A 492 28.70 -15.24 -6.72
C LEU A 492 27.57 -16.29 -6.58
N ILE A 493 26.51 -15.93 -5.86
CA ILE A 493 25.35 -16.81 -5.65
C ILE A 493 24.43 -16.78 -6.88
N THR A 494 24.00 -17.94 -7.37
CA THR A 494 23.00 -18.00 -8.45
C THR A 494 21.58 -18.05 -7.90
N ARG A 495 20.60 -17.68 -8.73
CA ARG A 495 19.17 -17.70 -8.38
C ARG A 495 18.68 -19.07 -7.91
N ALA A 496 19.16 -20.17 -8.51
CA ALA A 496 18.88 -21.53 -8.01
C ALA A 496 19.50 -21.83 -6.65
N GLN A 497 20.69 -21.30 -6.36
CA GLN A 497 21.38 -21.55 -5.09
C GLN A 497 20.66 -20.88 -3.92
N ILE A 498 20.23 -19.61 -4.06
CA ILE A 498 19.45 -18.94 -3.00
C ILE A 498 18.08 -19.61 -2.80
N ALA A 499 17.40 -20.01 -3.88
CA ALA A 499 16.12 -20.70 -3.81
C ALA A 499 16.23 -22.01 -2.99
N VAL A 500 17.27 -22.82 -3.27
CA VAL A 500 17.53 -24.06 -2.53
C VAL A 500 17.96 -23.83 -1.08
N LEU A 501 18.61 -22.70 -0.76
CA LEU A 501 18.94 -22.34 0.61
C LEU A 501 17.67 -21.95 1.40
N LEU A 502 16.85 -21.04 0.88
CA LEU A 502 15.60 -20.62 1.53
C LEU A 502 14.62 -21.80 1.69
N TYR A 503 14.49 -22.66 0.67
CA TYR A 503 13.65 -23.85 0.72
C TYR A 503 14.08 -24.85 1.82
N ARG A 504 15.39 -24.94 2.13
CA ARG A 504 15.89 -25.78 3.24
C ARG A 504 15.60 -25.21 4.62
N SER A 505 15.38 -23.90 4.71
CA SER A 505 15.00 -23.18 5.93
C SER A 505 13.48 -23.00 6.07
N LEU A 506 12.66 -23.56 5.16
CA LEU A 506 11.20 -23.59 5.33
C LEU A 506 10.80 -24.58 6.44
N THR A 507 9.75 -24.26 7.20
CA THR A 507 9.23 -25.19 8.22
C THR A 507 8.78 -26.52 7.58
N PRO A 508 8.79 -27.64 8.32
CA PRO A 508 8.28 -28.93 7.82
C PRO A 508 6.80 -28.89 7.40
N ALA A 509 6.01 -27.95 7.92
CA ALA A 509 4.62 -27.74 7.48
C ALA A 509 4.57 -27.02 6.12
N SER A 510 5.35 -25.96 5.95
CA SER A 510 5.51 -25.24 4.67
C SER A 510 5.94 -26.19 3.55
N VAL A 511 6.97 -27.01 3.80
CA VAL A 511 7.49 -28.00 2.84
C VAL A 511 6.43 -29.06 2.50
N ALA A 512 5.54 -29.43 3.42
CA ALA A 512 4.46 -30.36 3.16
C ALA A 512 3.35 -29.74 2.28
N MET A 513 2.93 -28.49 2.53
CA MET A 513 1.92 -27.81 1.72
C MET A 513 2.42 -27.54 0.30
N LEU A 514 3.68 -27.10 0.16
CA LEU A 514 4.29 -26.72 -1.12
C LEU A 514 4.84 -27.90 -1.94
N SER A 515 4.53 -29.15 -1.56
CA SER A 515 5.12 -30.38 -2.13
C SER A 515 4.57 -30.81 -3.50
N GLY A 516 3.85 -29.93 -4.20
CA GLY A 516 3.27 -30.19 -5.53
C GLY A 516 4.20 -29.86 -6.69
N ASP A 517 3.96 -30.48 -7.85
CA ASP A 517 4.56 -30.07 -9.12
C ASP A 517 3.99 -28.69 -9.52
N TYR A 518 4.87 -27.69 -9.70
CA TYR A 518 4.49 -26.35 -10.15
C TYR A 518 5.43 -25.90 -11.27
N ASP A 519 5.07 -26.27 -12.50
CA ASP A 519 5.85 -26.03 -13.73
C ASP A 519 5.57 -24.62 -14.31
N THR A 520 6.04 -23.57 -13.63
CA THR A 520 5.88 -22.17 -14.10
C THR A 520 6.94 -21.73 -15.11
N PHE A 521 8.13 -22.34 -15.09
CA PHE A 521 9.30 -21.84 -15.81
C PHE A 521 9.84 -22.87 -16.79
N SER A 522 10.02 -22.44 -18.04
CA SER A 522 10.40 -23.30 -19.17
C SER A 522 11.85 -23.80 -19.15
N ASP A 523 12.70 -23.21 -18.30
CA ASP A 523 14.10 -23.56 -18.06
C ASP A 523 14.35 -24.31 -16.74
N VAL A 524 13.29 -24.69 -16.02
CA VAL A 524 13.37 -25.41 -14.74
C VAL A 524 12.95 -26.87 -14.94
N GLU A 525 13.86 -27.68 -15.48
CA GLU A 525 13.57 -29.07 -15.84
C GLU A 525 13.30 -29.95 -14.60
N ARG A 526 12.26 -30.78 -14.69
CA ARG A 526 11.84 -31.73 -13.66
C ARG A 526 12.98 -32.67 -13.26
N GLY A 527 13.29 -32.71 -11.96
CA GLY A 527 14.36 -33.53 -11.40
C GLY A 527 15.75 -32.88 -11.36
N THR A 528 15.89 -31.62 -11.81
CA THR A 528 17.06 -30.80 -11.47
C THR A 528 17.16 -30.59 -9.95
N TRP A 529 18.37 -30.37 -9.44
CA TRP A 529 18.64 -30.26 -7.99
C TRP A 529 17.96 -29.06 -7.31
N TYR A 530 17.47 -28.10 -8.09
CA TYR A 530 16.71 -26.94 -7.63
C TYR A 530 15.20 -27.01 -7.93
N TYR A 531 14.72 -27.98 -8.73
CA TYR A 531 13.31 -28.04 -9.20
C TYR A 531 12.30 -27.80 -8.07
N ALA A 532 12.33 -28.65 -7.03
CA ALA A 532 11.37 -28.57 -5.92
C ALA A 532 11.43 -27.24 -5.15
N ALA A 533 12.62 -26.66 -5.00
CA ALA A 533 12.80 -25.38 -4.33
C ALA A 533 12.24 -24.21 -5.15
N VAL A 534 12.48 -24.21 -6.47
CA VAL A 534 11.97 -23.18 -7.36
C VAL A 534 10.45 -23.30 -7.51
N SER A 535 9.91 -24.51 -7.70
CA SER A 535 8.46 -24.73 -7.76
C SER A 535 7.74 -24.31 -6.48
N ALA A 536 8.26 -24.66 -5.29
CA ALA A 536 7.67 -24.29 -4.01
C ALA A 536 7.73 -22.78 -3.73
N LEU A 537 8.84 -22.12 -4.05
CA LEU A 537 8.95 -20.66 -3.88
C LEU A 537 8.17 -19.89 -4.96
N ALA A 538 7.91 -20.50 -6.12
CA ALA A 538 7.08 -19.91 -7.17
C ALA A 538 5.58 -20.01 -6.86
N SER A 539 5.11 -21.15 -6.34
CA SER A 539 3.71 -21.32 -5.93
C SER A 539 3.33 -20.44 -4.73
N ALA A 540 4.31 -20.12 -3.88
CA ALA A 540 4.19 -19.13 -2.80
C ALA A 540 4.44 -17.67 -3.26
N GLY A 541 4.66 -17.40 -4.55
CA GLY A 541 4.90 -16.04 -5.07
C GLY A 541 6.26 -15.40 -4.74
N ILE A 542 7.12 -16.08 -3.97
CA ILE A 542 8.44 -15.58 -3.54
C ILE A 542 9.37 -15.40 -4.74
N VAL A 543 9.31 -16.26 -5.77
CA VAL A 543 10.04 -16.08 -7.04
C VAL A 543 9.10 -16.02 -8.25
N SER A 544 9.29 -15.01 -9.10
CA SER A 544 8.38 -14.69 -10.22
C SER A 544 8.99 -14.92 -11.61
N GLY A 545 10.31 -15.09 -11.70
CA GLY A 545 11.04 -15.24 -12.97
C GLY A 545 10.99 -13.98 -13.86
N TYR A 546 11.33 -14.17 -15.13
CA TYR A 546 11.29 -13.18 -16.20
C TYR A 546 10.77 -13.83 -17.49
N ASN A 547 9.63 -13.37 -18.02
CA ASN A 547 9.06 -13.82 -19.31
C ASN A 547 8.93 -15.36 -19.47
N GLY A 548 8.56 -16.09 -18.40
CA GLY A 548 8.45 -17.55 -18.40
C GLY A 548 9.77 -18.33 -18.19
N PHE A 549 10.83 -17.65 -17.76
CA PHE A 549 12.13 -18.22 -17.39
C PHE A 549 12.49 -17.89 -15.94
N PHE A 550 13.01 -18.85 -15.19
CA PHE A 550 13.54 -18.62 -13.85
C PHE A 550 14.97 -18.08 -13.89
N ARG A 551 15.76 -18.52 -14.87
CA ARG A 551 17.21 -18.35 -15.00
C ARG A 551 17.99 -18.87 -13.79
N PRO A 552 18.08 -20.21 -13.61
CA PRO A 552 18.69 -20.83 -12.43
C PRO A 552 20.18 -20.50 -12.23
N ASP A 553 20.92 -20.30 -13.32
CA ASP A 553 22.37 -20.08 -13.31
C ASP A 553 22.77 -18.59 -13.37
N ASP A 554 21.82 -17.66 -13.57
CA ASP A 554 22.08 -16.21 -13.48
C ASP A 554 22.46 -15.84 -12.03
N THR A 555 23.44 -14.94 -11.88
CA THR A 555 23.92 -14.44 -10.59
C THR A 555 22.95 -13.46 -9.97
N LEU A 556 22.65 -13.63 -8.68
CA LEU A 556 21.70 -12.82 -7.92
C LEU A 556 22.28 -11.46 -7.53
N THR A 557 21.53 -10.36 -7.72
CA THR A 557 21.89 -9.02 -7.22
C THR A 557 21.43 -8.76 -5.79
N SER A 558 21.98 -7.73 -5.15
CA SER A 558 21.55 -7.29 -3.82
C SER A 558 20.05 -6.93 -3.81
N GLY A 559 19.56 -6.22 -4.82
CA GLY A 559 18.15 -5.86 -4.96
C GLY A 559 17.22 -7.07 -5.13
N GLU A 560 17.65 -8.11 -5.85
CA GLU A 560 16.92 -9.38 -5.94
C GLU A 560 16.89 -10.12 -4.60
N LEU A 561 18.02 -10.23 -3.91
CA LEU A 561 18.09 -10.90 -2.61
C LEU A 561 17.20 -10.21 -1.57
N ILE A 562 17.28 -8.89 -1.47
CA ILE A 562 16.45 -8.08 -0.57
C ILE A 562 14.95 -8.30 -0.89
N THR A 563 14.57 -8.27 -2.18
CA THR A 563 13.17 -8.48 -2.60
C THR A 563 12.66 -9.90 -2.33
N MET A 564 13.50 -10.93 -2.48
CA MET A 564 13.12 -12.31 -2.14
C MET A 564 12.87 -12.49 -0.64
N LEU A 565 13.58 -11.77 0.24
CA LEU A 565 13.39 -11.84 1.68
C LEU A 565 12.22 -11.00 2.17
N THR A 566 12.03 -9.77 1.65
CA THR A 566 10.93 -8.91 2.10
C THR A 566 9.54 -9.42 1.70
N ARG A 567 9.46 -10.36 0.75
CA ARG A 567 8.22 -11.10 0.44
C ARG A 567 7.73 -11.98 1.60
N PHE A 568 8.57 -12.30 2.59
CA PHE A 568 8.18 -13.04 3.81
C PHE A 568 7.66 -12.12 4.94
N VAL A 569 7.50 -10.81 4.71
CA VAL A 569 6.96 -9.87 5.69
C VAL A 569 5.94 -8.94 5.06
N GLU A 570 5.19 -8.23 5.90
CA GLU A 570 4.30 -7.15 5.49
C GLU A 570 5.13 -5.99 4.88
N ALA A 571 4.70 -5.46 3.73
CA ALA A 571 5.37 -4.32 3.11
C ALA A 571 5.22 -3.06 3.99
N LYS A 572 6.32 -2.35 4.23
CA LYS A 572 6.37 -1.22 5.17
C LYS A 572 7.27 -0.10 4.66
N THR A 573 6.91 1.14 5.02
CA THR A 573 7.71 2.32 4.72
C THR A 573 8.56 2.75 5.92
N ALA A 574 9.64 3.46 5.64
CA ALA A 574 10.57 4.01 6.62
C ALA A 574 11.12 5.36 6.11
N PRO A 575 11.53 6.29 6.98
CA PRO A 575 12.22 7.51 6.57
C PRO A 575 13.56 7.17 5.91
N MET A 576 13.68 7.46 4.61
CA MET A 576 14.90 7.21 3.83
C MET A 576 15.66 8.52 3.58
N PRO A 577 17.01 8.55 3.72
CA PRO A 577 17.82 9.64 3.20
C PRO A 577 17.81 9.62 1.66
N TRP A 578 18.32 10.70 1.04
CA TRP A 578 18.49 10.71 -0.41
C TRP A 578 19.56 9.69 -0.84
N VAL A 579 19.17 8.77 -1.73
CA VAL A 579 20.04 7.75 -2.32
C VAL A 579 19.87 7.73 -3.85
N SER A 580 20.95 7.41 -4.58
CA SER A 580 20.98 7.45 -6.05
C SER A 580 20.02 6.46 -6.71
N TYR A 581 19.67 5.38 -6.02
CA TYR A 581 18.84 4.27 -6.52
C TYR A 581 17.36 4.39 -6.14
N GLN A 582 16.85 5.58 -5.76
CA GLN A 582 15.42 5.81 -5.45
C GLN A 582 14.46 5.37 -6.58
N GLY A 583 14.90 5.41 -7.84
CA GLY A 583 14.15 4.91 -9.01
C GLY A 583 14.45 3.45 -9.41
N HIS A 584 15.17 2.68 -8.59
CA HIS A 584 15.43 1.26 -8.84
C HIS A 584 14.23 0.41 -8.42
N TRP A 585 13.87 -0.61 -9.20
CA TRP A 585 12.67 -1.44 -8.99
C TRP A 585 12.62 -2.13 -7.62
N SER A 586 13.77 -2.42 -7.01
CA SER A 586 13.87 -3.01 -5.67
C SER A 586 13.84 -1.98 -4.53
N TYR A 587 13.68 -0.69 -4.81
CA TYR A 587 13.68 0.36 -3.78
C TYR A 587 12.61 0.14 -2.70
N PRO A 588 11.33 -0.20 -3.01
CA PRO A 588 10.32 -0.52 -1.97
C PRO A 588 10.74 -1.68 -1.06
N SER A 589 11.41 -2.69 -1.63
CA SER A 589 12.00 -3.81 -0.87
C SER A 589 13.10 -3.33 0.09
N ILE A 590 13.96 -2.41 -0.37
CA ILE A 590 15.01 -1.81 0.47
C ILE A 590 14.39 -0.99 1.61
N VAL A 591 13.35 -0.18 1.34
CA VAL A 591 12.62 0.56 2.39
C VAL A 591 11.97 -0.40 3.40
N THR A 592 11.36 -1.49 2.94
CA THR A 592 10.79 -2.52 3.83
C THR A 592 11.87 -3.15 4.70
N ALA A 593 13.02 -3.54 4.14
CA ALA A 593 14.13 -4.11 4.89
C ALA A 593 14.69 -3.13 5.95
N VAL A 594 14.76 -1.83 5.64
CA VAL A 594 15.13 -0.77 6.62
C VAL A 594 14.08 -0.66 7.74
N SER A 595 12.79 -0.71 7.41
CA SER A 595 11.71 -0.62 8.42
C SER A 595 11.72 -1.76 9.45
N TYR A 596 12.26 -2.92 9.07
CA TYR A 596 12.46 -4.08 9.95
C TYR A 596 13.87 -4.15 10.59
N GLY A 597 14.72 -3.15 10.35
CA GLY A 597 16.09 -3.09 10.90
C GLY A 597 17.09 -4.07 10.24
N TRP A 598 16.78 -4.60 9.05
CA TRP A 598 17.65 -5.53 8.32
C TRP A 598 18.79 -4.82 7.56
N ILE A 599 18.69 -3.50 7.39
CA ILE A 599 19.68 -2.63 6.74
C ILE A 599 19.82 -1.37 7.62
N GLU A 600 21.00 -1.18 8.23
CA GLU A 600 21.30 0.01 9.04
C GLU A 600 21.82 1.19 8.19
N ASP A 601 22.79 0.94 7.31
CA ASP A 601 23.34 1.96 6.41
C ASP A 601 22.90 1.70 4.96
N VAL A 602 21.96 2.52 4.50
CA VAL A 602 21.45 2.47 3.12
C VAL A 602 22.43 3.07 2.09
N SER A 603 23.44 3.82 2.52
CA SER A 603 24.38 4.48 1.60
C SER A 603 25.42 3.54 1.00
N GLU A 604 25.62 2.35 1.61
CA GLU A 604 26.48 1.29 1.08
C GLU A 604 25.72 0.30 0.16
N ILE A 605 24.40 0.44 -0.01
CA ILE A 605 23.59 -0.44 -0.86
C ILE A 605 23.76 -0.08 -2.34
N ASP A 606 24.26 -1.04 -3.12
CA ASP A 606 24.23 -1.05 -4.58
C ASP A 606 23.25 -2.16 -5.04
N PRO A 607 22.02 -1.84 -5.45
CA PRO A 607 21.00 -2.86 -5.77
C PRO A 607 21.33 -3.75 -6.98
N ASP A 608 22.14 -3.27 -7.92
CA ASP A 608 22.54 -4.01 -9.13
C ASP A 608 23.77 -4.90 -8.88
N ARG A 609 24.47 -4.73 -7.75
CA ARG A 609 25.67 -5.50 -7.41
C ARG A 609 25.36 -6.98 -7.18
N PRO A 610 26.05 -7.91 -7.88
CA PRO A 610 25.98 -9.34 -7.57
C PRO A 610 26.50 -9.70 -6.17
N VAL A 611 25.80 -10.60 -5.48
CA VAL A 611 26.10 -10.98 -4.07
C VAL A 611 26.98 -12.23 -4.00
N ALA A 612 27.94 -12.25 -3.08
CA ALA A 612 28.73 -13.45 -2.80
C ALA A 612 27.94 -14.48 -1.98
N ARG A 613 28.23 -15.78 -2.12
CA ARG A 613 27.51 -16.87 -1.43
C ARG A 613 27.62 -16.78 0.10
N GLY A 614 28.79 -16.46 0.62
CA GLY A 614 29.03 -16.27 2.05
C GLY A 614 28.36 -15.01 2.59
N GLU A 615 28.38 -13.94 1.81
CA GLU A 615 27.70 -12.67 2.10
C GLU A 615 26.19 -12.85 2.21
N ALA A 616 25.56 -13.49 1.20
CA ALA A 616 24.13 -13.77 1.20
C ALA A 616 23.71 -14.61 2.41
N VAL A 617 24.46 -15.68 2.72
CA VAL A 617 24.17 -16.55 3.87
C VAL A 617 24.37 -15.83 5.21
N ALA A 618 25.42 -15.01 5.35
CA ALA A 618 25.65 -14.23 6.56
C ALA A 618 24.53 -13.21 6.80
N TRP A 619 24.09 -12.50 5.76
CA TRP A 619 23.03 -11.48 5.88
C TRP A 619 21.67 -12.10 6.22
N VAL A 620 21.24 -13.15 5.52
CA VAL A 620 19.96 -13.84 5.85
C VAL A 620 19.99 -14.41 7.26
N ASN A 621 21.13 -14.98 7.70
CA ASN A 621 21.25 -15.49 9.07
C ASN A 621 21.22 -14.36 10.12
N SER A 622 21.75 -13.16 9.84
CA SER A 622 21.58 -12.01 10.75
C SER A 622 20.13 -11.55 10.85
N ILE A 623 19.33 -11.67 9.78
CA ILE A 623 17.88 -11.45 9.84
C ILE A 623 17.22 -12.52 10.73
N PHE A 624 17.63 -13.78 10.64
CA PHE A 624 17.10 -14.86 11.50
C PHE A 624 17.48 -14.68 13.00
N GLU A 625 18.53 -13.93 13.33
CA GLU A 625 18.85 -13.57 14.72
C GLU A 625 17.94 -12.45 15.27
N LEU A 626 17.33 -11.64 14.40
CA LEU A 626 16.30 -10.64 14.74
C LEU A 626 14.88 -11.22 14.79
N CYS A 627 14.65 -12.35 14.10
CA CYS A 627 13.32 -12.92 13.87
C CYS A 627 12.92 -13.98 14.89
#